data_AF-Q92UD2-F1
#
_entry.id   AF-Q92UD2-F1
#
_cell.length_a   1.000
_cell.length_b   1.000
_cell.length_c   1.000
_cell.angle_alpha   90.00
_cell.angle_beta   90.00
_cell.angle_gamma   90.00
#
_symmetry.space_group_name_H-M   'P 1'
#
loop_
_entity.id
_entity.type
_entity.pdbx_description
1 polymer ?
#
loop_
_entity_poly.entity_id
_entity_poly.type
_entity_poly.pdbx_seq_one_letter_code
_entity_poly.pdbx_strand_id
1 'polypeptide(L)'
;MALNNIGKFWLANGHSTWVYVRFAPHGTGEDRGAQWIQASPLPFDTFPTPSGYTQLETTRHQKRFLYANGGTDWWYFALVENTYSPGWNSTFFTLTGGGNA
;
A
#
# COMPACT_ATOMS: atom_id res chain seq x y z
N MET A 1 -10.45 1.68 11.08
CA MET A 1 -9.56 1.67 9.90
C MET A 1 -8.78 2.97 9.91
N ALA A 2 -7.45 2.89 9.90
CA ALA A 2 -6.59 4.06 10.14
C ALA A 2 -6.13 4.73 8.84
N LEU A 3 -5.93 3.95 7.76
CA LEU A 3 -5.57 4.43 6.42
C LEU A 3 -6.44 3.74 5.37
N ASN A 4 -6.85 4.45 4.32
CA ASN A 4 -7.66 3.88 3.25
C ASN A 4 -7.36 4.53 1.90
N ASN A 5 -7.19 3.73 0.85
CA ASN A 5 -6.96 4.18 -0.52
C ASN A 5 -5.77 5.14 -0.69
N ILE A 6 -4.66 4.88 0.01
CA ILE A 6 -3.47 5.73 -0.03
C ILE A 6 -2.48 5.24 -1.10
N GLY A 7 -1.97 6.18 -1.90
CA GLY A 7 -1.09 5.87 -3.02
C GLY A 7 -1.84 5.16 -4.15
N LYS A 8 -1.20 5.12 -5.32
CA LYS A 8 -1.74 4.47 -6.53
C LYS A 8 -0.60 3.75 -7.22
N PHE A 9 -0.71 2.43 -7.35
CA PHE A 9 0.37 1.59 -7.84
C PHE A 9 -0.14 0.59 -8.87
N TRP A 10 0.72 0.27 -9.83
CA TRP A 10 0.53 -0.84 -10.76
C TRP A 10 1.66 -1.85 -10.53
N LEU A 11 1.32 -3.13 -10.40
CA LEU A 11 2.29 -4.20 -10.25
C LEU A 11 2.03 -5.32 -11.24
N ALA A 12 3.02 -5.60 -12.08
CA ALA A 12 2.96 -6.65 -13.08
C ALA A 12 2.79 -8.04 -12.43
N ASN A 13 2.13 -8.97 -13.12
CA ASN A 13 1.94 -10.33 -12.64
C ASN A 13 3.29 -11.04 -12.43
N GLY A 14 3.49 -11.69 -11.28
CA GLY A 14 4.75 -12.34 -10.89
C GLY A 14 5.84 -11.39 -10.39
N HIS A 15 5.56 -10.08 -10.26
CA HIS A 15 6.52 -9.11 -9.75
C HIS A 15 6.25 -8.72 -8.28
N SER A 16 7.29 -8.21 -7.64
CA SER A 16 7.26 -7.66 -6.29
C SER A 16 7.77 -6.22 -6.25
N THR A 17 7.25 -5.38 -5.36
CA THR A 17 7.77 -4.03 -5.14
C THR A 17 7.67 -3.60 -3.69
N TRP A 18 8.63 -2.79 -3.24
CA TRP A 18 8.52 -2.08 -1.98
C TRP A 18 7.70 -0.81 -2.18
N VAL A 19 6.61 -0.70 -1.43
CA VAL A 19 5.79 0.51 -1.36
C VAL A 19 5.93 1.16 0.00
N TYR A 20 5.75 2.47 0.05
CA TYR A 20 5.80 3.19 1.32
C TYR A 20 4.80 4.34 1.38
N VAL A 21 4.38 4.67 2.61
CA VAL A 21 3.60 5.86 2.93
C VAL A 21 4.36 6.63 4.01
N ARG A 22 4.52 7.95 3.80
CA ARG A 22 5.16 8.86 4.74
C ARG A 22 4.12 9.72 5.42
N PHE A 23 4.23 9.84 6.74
CA PHE A 23 3.55 10.84 7.55
C PHE A 23 4.61 11.74 8.18
N ALA A 24 4.39 13.05 8.08
CA ALA A 24 5.22 14.07 8.70
C ALA A 24 4.30 15.09 9.38
N PRO A 25 4.77 15.84 10.39
CA PRO A 25 4.00 16.90 11.05
C PRO A 25 3.42 17.93 10.05
N HIS A 26 4.02 18.04 8.86
CA HIS A 26 3.61 18.90 7.76
C HIS A 26 3.41 18.14 6.43
N GLY A 27 3.26 16.81 6.49
CA GLY A 27 3.13 15.94 5.32
C GLY A 27 1.68 15.68 4.89
N THR A 28 1.51 14.82 3.89
CA THR A 28 0.20 14.38 3.39
C THR A 28 -0.39 13.26 4.26
N GLY A 29 -1.53 13.53 4.90
CA GLY A 29 -2.37 12.53 5.56
C GLY A 29 -2.31 12.55 7.10
N GLU A 30 -3.40 12.14 7.72
CA GLU A 30 -3.51 11.94 9.18
C GLU A 30 -3.40 10.43 9.45
N ASP A 31 -2.35 10.00 10.14
CA ASP A 31 -2.25 8.61 10.60
C ASP A 31 -3.05 8.43 11.88
N ARG A 32 -4.18 7.73 11.78
CA ARG A 32 -5.09 7.45 12.90
C ARG A 32 -4.69 6.18 13.66
N GLY A 33 -3.40 6.00 13.92
CA GLY A 33 -2.88 4.87 14.69
C GLY A 33 -2.77 3.56 13.89
N ALA A 34 -2.46 3.62 12.60
CA ALA A 34 -2.19 2.41 11.82
C ALA A 34 -1.03 1.61 12.44
N GLN A 35 -1.09 0.29 12.40
CA GLN A 35 -0.01 -0.60 12.84
C GLN A 35 0.63 -1.31 11.65
N TRP A 36 -0.11 -1.47 10.57
CA TRP A 36 0.31 -2.12 9.34
C TRP A 36 -0.32 -1.41 8.13
N ILE A 37 0.23 -1.69 6.95
CA ILE A 37 -0.35 -1.30 5.65
C ILE A 37 -0.46 -2.54 4.78
N GLN A 38 -1.52 -2.66 3.99
CA GLN A 38 -1.76 -3.79 3.10
C GLN A 38 -2.09 -3.28 1.71
N ALA A 39 -1.66 -4.01 0.68
CA ALA A 39 -2.12 -3.79 -0.68
C ALA A 39 -3.62 -4.16 -0.80
N SER A 40 -4.42 -3.19 -1.21
CA SER A 40 -5.84 -3.37 -1.53
C SER A 40 -6.00 -3.23 -3.03
N PRO A 41 -6.25 -4.33 -3.77
CA PRO A 41 -6.54 -4.22 -5.19
C PRO A 41 -7.79 -3.34 -5.36
N LEU A 42 -7.70 -2.37 -6.26
CA LEU A 42 -8.85 -1.56 -6.62
C LEU A 42 -9.35 -1.96 -8.00
N PRO A 43 -10.67 -1.94 -8.21
CA PRO A 43 -11.21 -2.45 -9.45
C PRO A 43 -10.84 -1.58 -10.67
N PHE A 44 -10.40 -0.30 -10.57
CA PHE A 44 -10.18 0.56 -11.75
C PHE A 44 -9.18 1.74 -11.58
N ASP A 45 -8.39 2.05 -12.63
CA ASP A 45 -8.12 3.44 -13.10
C ASP A 45 -7.76 3.50 -14.64
N THR A 46 -8.40 2.67 -15.50
CA THR A 46 -8.36 2.59 -17.01
C THR A 46 -7.06 2.02 -17.66
N PHE A 47 -6.98 1.18 -18.73
CA PHE A 47 -7.85 0.42 -19.69
C PHE A 47 -6.91 -0.54 -20.50
N PRO A 48 -7.34 -1.60 -21.24
CA PRO A 48 -8.48 -2.52 -21.09
C PRO A 48 -8.04 -3.89 -20.51
N THR A 49 -8.85 -4.55 -19.66
CA THR A 49 -8.78 -6.02 -19.54
C THR A 49 -10.02 -6.65 -18.85
N PRO A 50 -10.33 -7.92 -19.17
CA PRO A 50 -11.60 -8.61 -18.89
C PRO A 50 -11.72 -9.13 -17.45
N SER A 51 -12.89 -9.67 -17.10
CA SER A 51 -13.17 -10.31 -15.81
C SER A 51 -12.10 -11.35 -15.41
N GLY A 52 -11.74 -11.40 -14.11
CA GLY A 52 -10.71 -12.33 -13.63
C GLY A 52 -10.45 -12.24 -12.13
N TYR A 53 -9.42 -12.97 -11.69
CA TYR A 53 -8.94 -12.99 -10.31
C TYR A 53 -7.59 -12.28 -10.22
N THR A 54 -7.32 -11.64 -9.08
CA THR A 54 -6.00 -11.12 -8.75
C THR A 54 -5.67 -11.40 -7.27
N GLN A 55 -4.41 -11.68 -6.98
CA GLN A 55 -3.88 -11.94 -5.64
C GLN A 55 -2.67 -11.05 -5.41
N LEU A 56 -2.79 -10.19 -4.41
CA LEU A 56 -1.69 -9.39 -3.89
C LEU A 56 -1.36 -9.87 -2.49
N GLU A 57 -0.10 -10.22 -2.28
CA GLU A 57 0.42 -10.59 -0.97
C GLU A 57 1.20 -9.42 -0.40
N THR A 58 1.04 -9.18 0.91
CA THR A 58 1.82 -8.18 1.63
C THR A 58 2.61 -8.89 2.73
N THR A 59 3.83 -9.32 2.38
CA THR A 59 4.57 -10.32 3.17
C THR A 59 5.48 -9.71 4.23
N ARG A 60 5.94 -8.47 4.04
CA ARG A 60 6.83 -7.77 4.98
C ARG A 60 6.26 -6.41 5.32
N HIS A 61 6.20 -6.10 6.61
CA HIS A 61 5.80 -4.80 7.12
C HIS A 61 6.94 -4.20 7.92
N GLN A 62 7.30 -2.95 7.63
CA GLN A 62 8.28 -2.20 8.42
C GLN A 62 7.72 -0.84 8.77
N LYS A 63 8.14 -0.33 9.94
CA LYS A 63 7.97 1.06 10.31
C LYS A 63 9.31 1.70 10.56
N ARG A 64 9.48 2.91 10.05
CA ARG A 64 10.64 3.76 10.36
C ARG A 64 10.14 5.01 11.06
N PHE A 65 10.84 5.41 12.11
CA PHE A 65 10.62 6.67 12.81
C PHE A 65 11.86 7.55 12.64
N LEU A 66 11.65 8.82 12.37
CA LEU A 66 12.66 9.86 12.47
C LEU A 66 12.18 10.87 13.51
N TYR A 67 12.92 10.94 14.62
CA TYR A 67 12.67 11.90 15.69
C TYR A 67 13.44 13.17 15.39
N ALA A 68 12.77 14.17 14.82
CA ALA A 68 13.34 15.49 14.58
C ALA A 68 12.99 16.43 15.74
N ASN A 69 13.82 17.45 15.98
CA ASN A 69 13.44 18.51 16.91
C ASN A 69 12.19 19.24 16.36
N GLY A 70 11.06 19.14 17.07
CA GLY A 70 9.78 19.73 16.66
C GLY A 70 8.74 18.77 16.09
N GLY A 71 9.04 17.47 15.98
CA GLY A 71 8.04 16.47 15.59
C GLY A 71 8.63 15.10 15.24
N THR A 72 7.76 14.11 15.07
CA THR A 72 8.17 12.78 14.62
C THR A 72 7.64 12.55 13.21
N ASP A 73 8.54 12.21 12.30
CA ASP A 73 8.21 11.65 10.99
C ASP A 73 8.16 10.14 11.10
N TRP A 74 7.22 9.51 10.42
CA TRP A 74 7.25 8.05 10.30
C TRP A 74 6.82 7.57 8.93
N TRP A 75 7.33 6.40 8.58
CA TRP A 75 7.07 5.73 7.33
C TRP A 75 6.57 4.32 7.60
N TYR A 76 5.57 3.92 6.83
CA TYR A 76 5.17 2.53 6.69
C TYR A 76 5.77 2.01 5.39
N PHE A 77 6.41 0.85 5.44
CA PHE A 77 6.87 0.13 4.26
C PHE A 77 6.20 -1.23 4.20
N ALA A 78 5.87 -1.65 2.98
CA ALA A 78 5.40 -2.99 2.71
C ALA A 78 6.08 -3.56 1.47
N LEU A 79 6.43 -4.84 1.52
CA LEU A 79 6.73 -5.61 0.31
C LEU A 79 5.42 -6.16 -0.22
N VAL A 80 5.05 -5.74 -1.43
CA VAL A 80 3.84 -6.20 -2.13
C VAL A 80 4.24 -7.09 -3.29
N GLU A 81 3.59 -8.24 -3.40
CA GLU A 81 3.85 -9.26 -4.41
C GLU A 81 2.56 -9.56 -5.17
N ASN A 82 2.60 -9.55 -6.50
CA ASN A 82 1.48 -10.00 -7.34
C ASN A 82 1.69 -11.48 -7.67
N THR A 83 1.12 -12.36 -6.85
CA THR A 83 1.39 -13.80 -6.91
C THR A 83 0.47 -14.55 -7.85
N TYR A 84 -0.67 -13.95 -8.23
CA TYR A 84 -1.59 -14.57 -9.17
C TYR A 84 -2.50 -13.53 -9.82
N SER A 85 -2.38 -13.35 -11.14
CA SER A 85 -3.33 -12.55 -11.92
C SER A 85 -3.51 -13.11 -13.34
N PRO A 86 -4.18 -14.26 -13.51
CA PRO A 86 -4.33 -14.91 -14.81
C PRO A 86 -5.10 -14.02 -15.79
N GLY A 87 -4.55 -13.83 -16.99
CA GLY A 87 -5.14 -12.97 -18.03
C GLY A 87 -4.93 -11.47 -17.80
N TRP A 88 -4.16 -11.08 -16.79
CA TRP A 88 -3.88 -9.69 -16.43
C TRP A 88 -2.37 -9.46 -16.47
N ASN A 89 -1.93 -8.42 -17.18
CA ASN A 89 -0.50 -8.07 -17.24
C ASN A 89 -0.04 -7.36 -15.96
N SER A 90 -0.94 -6.61 -15.32
CA SER A 90 -0.69 -5.88 -14.08
C SER A 90 -1.96 -5.67 -13.27
N THR A 91 -1.79 -5.47 -11.97
CA THR A 91 -2.85 -5.20 -11.01
C THR A 91 -2.70 -3.80 -10.45
N PHE A 92 -3.79 -3.03 -10.50
CA PHE A 92 -3.88 -1.74 -9.83
C PHE A 92 -4.25 -1.91 -8.36
N PHE A 93 -3.54 -1.23 -7.48
CA PHE A 93 -3.83 -1.27 -6.06
C PHE A 93 -3.50 0.03 -5.35
N THR A 94 -4.11 0.17 -4.17
CA THR A 94 -3.84 1.22 -3.20
C THR A 94 -3.42 0.59 -1.88
N LEU A 95 -3.02 1.41 -0.91
CA LEU A 95 -2.69 0.95 0.42
C LEU A 95 -3.81 1.28 1.38
N THR A 96 -4.19 0.27 2.15
CA THR A 96 -5.08 0.40 3.31
C THR A 96 -4.28 0.08 4.56
N GLY A 97 -4.67 0.63 5.70
CA GLY A 97 -3.95 0.42 6.95
C GLY A 97 -4.92 0.30 8.11
N GLY A 98 -4.63 -0.66 8.97
CA GLY A 98 -5.39 -0.93 10.19
C GLY A 98 -4.48 -1.01 11.40
N GLY A 99 -5.11 -1.04 12.57
CA GLY A 99 -4.48 -1.11 13.87
C GLY A 99 -5.56 -1.32 14.93
N ASN A 100 -5.17 -1.80 16.11
CA ASN A 100 -6.11 -1.92 17.23
C ASN A 100 -6.62 -0.53 17.61
N ALA A 101 -7.94 -0.36 17.52
CA ALA A 101 -8.66 0.76 18.10
C ALA A 101 -8.76 0.57 19.61
#